data_AF-C8PC56-F1
#
_entry.id   AF-C8PC56-F1
#
_cell.length_a   1.000
_cell.length_b   1.000
_cell.length_c   1.000
_cell.angle_alpha   90.00
_cell.angle_beta   90.00
_cell.angle_gamma   90.00
#
_symmetry.space_group_name_H-M   'P 1'
#
loop_
_entity.id
_entity.type
_entity.pdbx_description
1 polymer ?
#
loop_
_entity_poly.entity_id
_entity_poly.type
_entity_poly.pdbx_seq_one_letter_code
_entity_poly.pdbx_strand_id
1 'polypeptide(L)'
;MDVQKFREVLKELNETEIEYDYGIEMCWKEEVEILSEDIPSTVEYLKNECTADEFVWISEIIDDLAEKTRSRELVECYKSLMGKFPEESKRYHVDFCIECAEDFLEDTVKDFDSNQPLNKRGKK
;
A
#
# COMPACT_ATOMS: atom_id res chain seq x y z
N MET A 1 3.16 -1.65 12.49
CA MET A 1 4.36 -2.26 11.90
C MET A 1 5.51 -2.27 12.90
N ASP A 2 6.45 -3.19 12.73
CA ASP A 2 7.77 -3.16 13.37
C ASP A 2 8.79 -2.44 12.45
N VAL A 3 9.13 -1.20 12.79
CA VAL A 3 10.03 -0.34 11.98
C VAL A 3 11.46 -0.87 11.93
N GLN A 4 11.94 -1.49 13.02
CA GLN A 4 13.30 -2.03 13.05
C GLN A 4 13.39 -3.23 12.12
N LYS A 5 12.41 -4.13 12.21
CA LYS A 5 12.32 -5.29 11.33
C LYS A 5 12.20 -4.88 9.86
N PHE A 6 11.37 -3.89 9.56
CA PHE A 6 11.24 -3.36 8.19
C PHE A 6 12.57 -2.87 7.63
N ARG A 7 13.34 -2.10 8.40
CA ARG A 7 14.66 -1.59 7.98
C ARG A 7 15.71 -2.68 7.80
N GLU A 8 15.61 -3.77 8.56
CA GLU A 8 16.46 -4.95 8.37
C GLU A 8 16.19 -5.62 7.02
N VAL A 9 14.92 -5.75 6.64
CA VAL A 9 14.53 -6.31 5.32
C VAL A 9 15.01 -5.41 4.18
N LEU A 10 14.84 -4.09 4.27
CA LEU A 10 15.37 -3.17 3.25
C LEU A 10 16.89 -3.25 3.09
N LYS A 11 17.60 -3.50 4.19
CA LYS A 11 19.04 -3.70 4.14
C LYS A 11 19.39 -4.99 3.40
N GLU A 12 18.68 -6.08 3.67
CA GLU A 12 18.84 -7.36 2.97
C GLU A 12 18.51 -7.22 1.47
N LEU A 13 17.45 -6.51 1.13
CA LEU A 13 17.08 -6.21 -0.24
C LEU A 13 18.20 -5.48 -0.98
N ASN A 14 18.77 -4.43 -0.38
CA ASN A 14 19.86 -3.66 -0.98
C ASN A 14 21.19 -4.46 -1.09
N GLU A 15 21.39 -5.48 -0.25
CA GLU A 15 22.54 -6.38 -0.30
C GLU A 15 22.33 -7.58 -1.24
N THR A 16 21.09 -7.85 -1.65
CA THR A 16 20.76 -8.96 -2.55
C THR A 16 21.22 -8.64 -3.97
N GLU A 17 22.12 -9.47 -4.51
CA GLU A 17 22.57 -9.33 -5.90
C GLU A 17 21.41 -9.59 -6.88
N ILE A 18 21.25 -8.70 -7.86
CA ILE A 18 20.15 -8.65 -8.86
C ILE A 18 19.96 -9.98 -9.62
N GLU A 19 20.95 -10.87 -9.64
CA GLU A 19 20.84 -12.19 -10.29
C GLU A 19 19.98 -13.20 -9.50
N TYR A 20 19.58 -12.88 -8.26
CA TYR A 20 18.71 -13.69 -7.41
C TYR A 20 17.32 -13.08 -7.26
N ASP A 21 16.54 -13.10 -8.34
CA ASP A 21 15.12 -12.68 -8.41
C ASP A 21 14.29 -13.21 -7.22
N TYR A 22 14.54 -14.47 -6.81
CA TYR A 22 13.87 -15.09 -5.66
C TYR A 22 14.14 -14.37 -4.31
N GLY A 23 15.35 -13.86 -4.09
CA GLY A 23 15.68 -13.16 -2.84
C GLY A 23 14.95 -11.83 -2.71
N ILE A 24 14.85 -11.10 -3.82
CA ILE A 24 14.10 -9.84 -3.93
C ILE A 24 12.62 -10.09 -3.67
N GLU A 25 12.02 -11.09 -4.32
CA GLU A 25 10.60 -11.44 -4.08
C GLU A 25 10.32 -11.79 -2.61
N MET A 26 11.25 -12.44 -1.92
CA MET A 26 11.08 -12.80 -0.51
C MET A 26 11.15 -11.57 0.40
N CYS A 27 12.05 -10.61 0.09
CA CYS A 27 12.11 -9.33 0.80
C CYS A 27 10.80 -8.55 0.62
N TRP A 28 10.32 -8.41 -0.62
CA TRP A 28 9.05 -7.71 -0.89
C TRP A 28 7.87 -8.34 -0.15
N LYS A 29 7.75 -9.68 -0.15
CA LYS A 29 6.72 -10.37 0.63
C LYS A 29 6.81 -10.05 2.11
N GLU A 30 8.01 -10.02 2.67
CA GLU A 30 8.21 -9.71 4.09
C GLU A 30 7.91 -8.24 4.42
N GLU A 31 8.31 -7.31 3.55
CA GLU A 31 7.94 -5.89 3.67
C GLU A 31 6.42 -5.71 3.69
N VAL A 32 5.71 -6.38 2.76
CA VAL A 32 4.24 -6.37 2.70
C VAL A 32 3.63 -6.90 3.98
N GLU A 33 4.12 -8.03 4.53
CA GLU A 33 3.66 -8.56 5.82
C GLU A 33 3.84 -7.54 6.96
N ILE A 34 5.02 -6.93 7.09
CA ILE A 34 5.33 -5.99 8.18
C ILE A 34 4.47 -4.72 8.10
N LEU A 35 4.35 -4.14 6.90
CA LEU A 35 3.61 -2.90 6.68
C LEU A 35 2.09 -3.11 6.75
N SER A 36 1.60 -4.32 6.46
CA SER A 36 0.17 -4.66 6.56
C SER A 36 -0.29 -5.12 7.94
N GLU A 37 0.63 -5.43 8.86
CA GLU A 37 0.33 -5.95 10.20
C GLU A 37 -0.53 -5.00 11.05
N ASP A 38 -0.22 -3.71 11.01
CA ASP A 38 -0.93 -2.66 11.75
C ASP A 38 -0.91 -1.35 10.96
N ILE A 39 -2.03 -1.11 10.28
CA ILE A 39 -2.24 0.03 9.38
C ILE A 39 -2.10 1.38 10.09
N PRO A 40 -2.75 1.65 11.25
CA PRO A 40 -2.52 2.87 12.01
C PRO A 40 -1.04 3.16 12.28
N SER A 41 -0.31 2.16 12.77
CA SER A 41 1.12 2.31 13.05
C SER A 41 1.95 2.54 11.78
N THR A 42 1.61 1.87 10.68
CA THR A 42 2.26 2.09 9.38
C THR A 42 2.01 3.51 8.86
N VAL A 43 0.78 4.01 8.96
CA VAL A 43 0.42 5.38 8.58
C VAL A 43 1.17 6.42 9.43
N GLU A 44 1.31 6.16 10.73
CA GLU A 44 2.10 7.03 11.63
C GLU A 44 3.58 7.06 11.22
N TYR A 45 4.17 5.90 10.95
CA TYR A 45 5.53 5.77 10.44
C TYR A 45 5.73 6.53 9.11
N LEU A 46 4.84 6.32 8.14
CA LEU A 46 4.91 7.00 6.82
C LEU A 46 4.92 8.52 6.96
N LYS A 47 4.08 9.07 7.83
CA LYS A 47 3.98 10.52 8.05
C LYS A 47 5.23 11.08 8.72
N ASN A 48 5.73 10.39 9.75
CA ASN A 48 6.67 10.97 10.71
C ASN A 48 8.13 10.54 10.52
N GLU A 49 8.37 9.30 10.11
CA GLU A 49 9.69 8.66 10.16
C GLU A 49 10.20 8.21 8.79
N CYS A 50 9.31 7.97 7.82
CA CYS A 50 9.68 7.52 6.49
C CYS A 50 10.62 8.52 5.78
N THR A 51 11.72 7.97 5.28
CA THR A 51 12.76 8.64 4.52
C THR A 51 12.51 8.56 3.00
N ALA A 52 13.26 9.33 2.22
CA ALA A 52 13.15 9.32 0.76
C ALA A 52 13.48 7.95 0.16
N ASP A 53 14.53 7.28 0.68
CA ASP A 53 14.94 5.95 0.21
C ASP A 53 13.88 4.90 0.54
N GLU A 54 13.37 4.88 1.77
CA GLU A 54 12.29 3.97 2.18
C GLU A 54 11.00 4.23 1.38
N PHE A 55 10.69 5.50 1.08
CA PHE A 55 9.57 5.86 0.21
C PHE A 55 9.72 5.23 -1.18
N VAL A 56 10.91 5.30 -1.79
CA VAL A 56 11.17 4.68 -3.09
C VAL A 56 11.01 3.16 -3.02
N TRP A 57 11.58 2.50 -2.00
CA TRP A 57 11.43 1.04 -1.86
C TRP A 57 9.97 0.62 -1.71
N ILE A 58 9.20 1.32 -0.88
CA ILE A 58 7.77 1.04 -0.71
C ILE A 58 6.99 1.22 -2.03
N SER A 59 7.47 2.04 -2.96
CA SER A 59 6.79 2.24 -4.26
C SER A 59 6.76 0.97 -5.11
N GLU A 60 7.68 0.02 -4.86
CA GLU A 60 7.75 -1.24 -5.60
C GLU A 60 6.72 -2.26 -5.12
N ILE A 61 6.13 -2.06 -3.93
CA ILE A 61 5.19 -3.01 -3.29
C ILE A 61 3.87 -2.36 -2.87
N ILE A 62 3.62 -1.11 -3.27
CA ILE A 62 2.45 -0.35 -2.81
C ILE A 62 1.14 -0.94 -3.35
N ASP A 63 1.18 -1.55 -4.53
CA ASP A 63 0.07 -2.26 -5.14
C ASP A 63 -0.22 -3.58 -4.41
N ASP A 64 0.80 -4.35 -4.05
CA ASP A 64 0.66 -5.55 -3.19
C ASP A 64 0.08 -5.18 -1.81
N LEU A 65 0.54 -4.06 -1.23
CA LEU A 65 -0.03 -3.53 0.01
C LEU A 65 -1.50 -3.14 -0.16
N ALA A 66 -1.87 -2.50 -1.26
CA ALA A 66 -3.24 -2.14 -1.54
C ALA A 66 -4.11 -3.38 -1.81
N GLU A 67 -3.62 -4.36 -2.55
CA GLU A 67 -4.31 -5.63 -2.82
C GLU A 67 -4.62 -6.36 -1.51
N LYS A 68 -3.62 -6.48 -0.63
CA LYS A 68 -3.73 -7.22 0.63
C LYS A 68 -4.59 -6.50 1.65
N THR A 69 -4.36 -5.21 1.85
CA THR A 69 -4.99 -4.46 2.95
C THR A 69 -6.33 -3.84 2.56
N ARG A 70 -6.52 -3.57 1.27
CA ARG A 70 -7.61 -2.75 0.72
C ARG A 70 -7.78 -1.42 1.48
N SER A 71 -6.69 -0.91 2.07
CA SER A 71 -6.71 0.26 2.93
C SER A 71 -6.55 1.55 2.13
N ARG A 72 -7.67 2.25 1.90
CA ARG A 72 -7.66 3.57 1.27
C ARG A 72 -6.83 4.58 2.07
N GLU A 73 -6.89 4.53 3.40
CA GLU A 73 -6.11 5.42 4.27
C GLU A 73 -4.60 5.26 4.04
N LEU A 74 -4.13 4.00 3.90
CA LEU A 74 -2.72 3.72 3.65
C LEU A 74 -2.28 4.30 2.30
N VAL A 75 -3.04 4.02 1.22
CA VAL A 75 -2.70 4.48 -0.13
C VAL A 75 -2.77 6.00 -0.23
N GLU A 76 -3.78 6.66 0.34
CA GLU A 76 -3.86 8.12 0.36
C GLU A 76 -2.75 8.76 1.21
N CYS A 77 -2.38 8.15 2.33
CA CYS A 77 -1.24 8.57 3.14
C CYS A 77 0.06 8.49 2.33
N TYR A 78 0.30 7.36 1.67
CA TYR A 78 1.49 7.16 0.85
C TYR A 78 1.53 8.13 -0.34
N LYS A 79 0.40 8.35 -1.03
CA LYS A 79 0.24 9.35 -2.09
C LYS A 79 0.61 10.76 -1.63
N SER A 80 0.28 11.13 -0.39
CA SER A 80 0.64 12.44 0.17
C SER A 80 2.15 12.65 0.30
N LEU A 81 2.94 11.57 0.42
CA LEU A 81 4.40 11.64 0.52
C LEU A 81 5.05 12.11 -0.78
N MET A 82 4.36 12.04 -1.91
CA MET A 82 4.88 12.60 -3.17
C MET A 82 5.16 14.11 -3.06
N GLY A 83 4.39 14.83 -2.24
CA GLY A 83 4.64 16.24 -1.94
C GLY A 83 5.88 16.46 -1.05
N LYS A 84 6.25 15.46 -0.24
CA LYS A 84 7.44 15.47 0.63
C LYS A 84 8.70 15.08 -0.14
N PHE A 85 8.57 14.19 -1.13
CA PHE A 85 9.65 13.62 -1.94
C PHE A 85 9.40 13.80 -3.46
N PRO A 86 9.33 15.05 -3.96
CA PRO A 86 8.93 15.30 -5.34
C PRO A 86 9.97 14.85 -6.39
N GLU A 87 11.26 14.88 -6.05
CA GLU A 87 12.32 14.46 -6.96
C GLU A 87 12.31 12.94 -7.15
N GLU A 88 12.18 12.20 -6.05
CA GLU A 88 12.06 10.75 -6.02
C GLU A 88 10.80 10.29 -6.73
N SER A 89 9.67 10.94 -6.44
CA SER A 89 8.38 10.64 -7.09
C SER A 89 8.48 10.70 -8.61
N LYS A 90 9.14 11.73 -9.13
CA LYS A 90 9.34 11.90 -10.57
C LYS A 90 10.36 10.93 -11.15
N ARG A 91 11.46 10.69 -10.43
CA ARG A 91 12.56 9.83 -10.89
C ARG A 91 12.15 8.37 -10.98
N TYR A 92 11.36 7.90 -10.03
CA TYR A 92 10.96 6.50 -9.90
C TYR A 92 9.51 6.25 -10.37
N HIS A 93 8.84 7.26 -10.93
CA HIS A 93 7.47 7.15 -11.44
C HIS A 93 6.47 6.63 -10.40
N VAL A 94 6.58 7.11 -9.17
CA VAL A 94 5.76 6.64 -8.03
C VAL A 94 4.26 6.94 -8.25
N ASP A 95 3.94 7.94 -9.07
CA ASP A 95 2.57 8.22 -9.51
C ASP A 95 1.92 7.02 -10.21
N PHE A 96 2.67 6.31 -11.05
CA PHE A 96 2.20 5.12 -11.73
C PHE A 96 1.98 3.96 -10.74
N CYS A 97 2.90 3.73 -9.80
CA CYS A 97 2.73 2.70 -8.77
C CYS A 97 1.46 2.94 -7.92
N ILE A 98 1.18 4.21 -7.59
CA ILE A 98 -0.03 4.59 -6.86
C ILE A 98 -1.29 4.37 -7.70
N GLU A 99 -1.26 4.67 -8.99
CA GLU A 99 -2.39 4.37 -9.90
C GLU A 99 -2.71 2.87 -9.90
N CYS A 100 -1.68 2.00 -10.01
CA CYS A 100 -1.86 0.56 -9.88
C CYS A 100 -2.42 0.13 -8.52
N ALA A 101 -1.97 0.76 -7.43
CA ALA A 101 -2.51 0.50 -6.10
C ALA A 101 -3.99 0.93 -5.96
N GLU A 102 -4.39 2.04 -6.58
CA GLU A 102 -5.76 2.55 -6.55
C GLU A 102 -6.75 1.60 -7.24
N ASP A 103 -6.34 0.88 -8.30
CA ASP A 103 -7.18 -0.15 -8.97
C ASP A 103 -7.66 -1.23 -8.00
N PHE A 104 -6.84 -1.61 -7.01
CA PHE A 104 -7.21 -2.57 -5.97
C PHE A 104 -8.20 -2.00 -4.95
N LEU A 105 -8.47 -0.70 -4.93
CA LEU A 105 -9.45 -0.08 -4.03
C LEU A 105 -10.84 0.04 -4.65
N GLU A 106 -10.97 -0.08 -5.98
CA GLU A 106 -12.19 0.23 -6.74
C GLU A 106 -13.35 -0.76 -6.52
N ASP A 107 -13.09 -1.99 -6.07
CA ASP A 107 -14.14 -3.00 -5.82
C ASP A 107 -14.98 -2.77 -4.55
N THR A 108 -14.72 -1.70 -3.78
CA THR A 108 -15.48 -1.38 -2.56
C THR A 108 -16.78 -0.61 -2.82
N VAL A 109 -17.10 -0.26 -4.07
CA VAL A 109 -18.37 0.37 -4.48
C VAL A 109 -19.13 -0.54 -5.45
N LYS A 110 -19.57 -1.71 -4.97
CA LYS A 110 -20.69 -2.45 -5.57
C LYS A 110 -21.85 -2.49 -4.57
N ASP A 111 -22.70 -1.46 -4.69
CA ASP A 111 -24.13 -1.44 -4.41
C ASP A 111 -24.64 -1.97 -3.05
N PHE A 112 -24.53 -1.13 -2.01
CA PHE A 112 -25.51 -1.10 -0.93
C PHE A 112 -26.46 0.09 -1.11
N ASP A 113 -27.27 0.07 -2.18
CA ASP A 113 -28.51 0.84 -2.15
C ASP A 113 -29.64 0.15 -2.94
N SER A 114 -30.44 -0.63 -2.21
CA SER A 114 -31.90 -0.65 -2.38
C SER A 114 -32.55 -1.43 -1.24
N ASN A 115 -32.52 -0.83 -0.04
CA ASN A 115 -33.58 -1.05 0.94
C ASN A 115 -34.88 -0.40 0.41
N GLN A 116 -35.61 -1.09 -0.47
CA GLN A 116 -37.03 -0.80 -0.70
C GLN A 116 -37.89 -1.68 0.22
N PRO A 117 -38.82 -1.10 0.99
CA PRO A 117 -39.60 -1.86 1.96
C PRO A 117 -40.59 -2.82 1.29
N LEU A 118 -40.68 -4.04 1.85
CA LEU A 118 -41.78 -4.98 1.62
C LEU A 118 -43.13 -4.29 1.92
N ASN A 119 -43.95 -4.07 0.89
CA ASN A 119 -45.40 -3.93 1.08
C ASN A 119 -46.11 -5.12 0.44
N LYS A 120 -46.39 -6.13 1.27
CA LYS A 120 -47.47 -7.09 1.05
C LYS A 120 -48.81 -6.39 1.32
N ARG A 121 -49.80 -6.66 0.45
CA ARG A 121 -51.29 -6.52 0.54
C ARG A 121 -51.82 -5.60 -0.59
N GLY A 122 -52.82 -5.98 -1.37
CA GLY A 122 -53.75 -7.08 -1.22
C GLY A 122 -54.64 -7.30 -2.45
N LYS A 123 -55.40 -8.38 -2.35
CA LYS A 123 -56.40 -8.89 -3.28
C LYS A 123 -57.36 -7.81 -3.80
N LYS A 124 -57.69 -7.89 -5.09
CA LYS A 124 -59.06 -7.93 -5.59
C LYS A 124 -59.12 -8.63 -6.93
#